data_AF-A0AAV1FE54-F1
#
_entry.id   AF-A0AAV1FE54-F1
#
_cell.length_a   1.000
_cell.length_b   1.000
_cell.length_c   1.000
_cell.angle_alpha   90.00
_cell.angle_beta   90.00
_cell.angle_gamma   90.00
#
_symmetry.space_group_name_H-M   'P 1'
#
loop_
_entity.id
_entity.type
_entity.pdbx_description
1 polymer ?
#
loop_
_entity_poly.entity_id
_entity_poly.type
_entity_poly.pdbx_seq_one_letter_code
_entity_poly.pdbx_strand_id
1 'polypeptide(L)'
;MDPKRLSSASQQQVKLRIKRTKREWRPLEDRSCTDLPWFLLFTVFCVGMGSICGFTIATGGAARLVYGYDSYGNTCGQRNEQIEGVRLSGLDHTDRKYVFFLDPCNIDIVQRKIKSLALCVSLCPPEQMNTYQDLKRFAMINGSELCSYELAGHKYPGLPERFSKCPKLPVPPSKPLPVFNRCTPLDVSCYAKFAEAVVTFVGDNSVLHRLIAGVAASKEIIIGLCVLALVLSMILMVIIRYISAVLVWILTALVVLGSLAGTSVLWWLYIDHRLYGNDTSSSSKAMKEVLKEEELSKDSGQALLVYAAAATVFTIILLLLMLFMRKRVALTIALFHVAGKVFIHLPLLTLQPFVTFLALLLFWIYWVLVLLFLGTTGNPVQNEETGLIEFRLTGPLQYLTWYHAVGLIWISEFILACQQMTVAGAVVTYYFTRDKNRLPVTPILSSVLRLVRYHLGTVAKGSFIITLVKIPRLILMYIHNQLKGKENACARCLLKTCICCLWCLEKCLNYLNQILHMQPQPSTAPVSARLLATLSSSWWRTLCASLQSTPSETLCSSWGRS
;
A
#
# COMPACT_ATOMS: atom_id res chain seq x y z
N MET A 1 -6.45 -6.82 -64.54
CA MET A 1 -5.74 -6.02 -65.56
C MET A 1 -4.34 -6.59 -65.72
N ASP A 2 -4.03 -7.05 -66.92
CA ASP A 2 -2.79 -7.75 -67.24
C ASP A 2 -1.60 -6.76 -67.30
N PRO A 3 -0.55 -6.87 -66.46
CA PRO A 3 0.48 -5.84 -66.29
C PRO A 3 1.43 -5.67 -67.49
N LYS A 4 1.28 -6.49 -68.55
CA LYS A 4 2.14 -6.48 -69.74
C LYS A 4 1.75 -5.43 -70.80
N ARG A 5 0.62 -4.72 -70.66
CA ARG A 5 0.14 -3.71 -71.63
C ARG A 5 0.38 -2.24 -71.23
N LEU A 6 1.18 -1.99 -70.19
CA LEU A 6 1.49 -0.64 -69.71
C LEU A 6 2.84 -0.16 -70.25
N SER A 7 2.94 1.13 -70.59
CA SER A 7 4.18 1.79 -71.03
C SER A 7 5.32 1.60 -70.01
N SER A 8 6.58 1.64 -70.45
CA SER A 8 7.75 1.42 -69.58
C SER A 8 7.75 2.31 -68.31
N ALA A 9 7.31 3.57 -68.44
CA ALA A 9 7.18 4.51 -67.32
C ALA A 9 6.07 4.11 -66.33
N SER A 10 4.97 3.55 -66.80
CA SER A 10 3.86 3.09 -65.95
C SER A 10 4.15 1.73 -65.30
N GLN A 11 4.89 0.84 -65.96
CA GLN A 11 5.46 -0.36 -65.31
C GLN A 11 6.48 0.00 -64.21
N GLN A 12 7.30 1.03 -64.41
CA GLN A 12 8.24 1.51 -63.40
C GLN A 12 7.51 2.09 -62.18
N GLN A 13 6.44 2.88 -62.41
CA GLN A 13 5.55 3.40 -61.37
C GLN A 13 4.83 2.28 -60.60
N VAL A 14 4.32 1.24 -61.28
CA VAL A 14 3.69 0.08 -60.64
C VAL A 14 4.71 -0.75 -59.85
N LYS A 15 5.91 -1.00 -60.38
CA LYS A 15 7.02 -1.64 -59.64
C LYS A 15 7.42 -0.82 -58.41
N LEU A 16 7.51 0.50 -58.51
CA LEU A 16 7.79 1.40 -57.38
C LEU A 16 6.66 1.39 -56.34
N ARG A 17 5.38 1.33 -56.77
CA ARG A 17 4.21 1.17 -55.88
C ARG A 17 4.22 -0.17 -55.15
N ILE A 18 4.58 -1.27 -55.84
CA ILE A 18 4.73 -2.61 -55.25
C ILE A 18 5.92 -2.65 -54.29
N LYS A 19 7.04 -1.98 -54.61
CA LYS A 19 8.19 -1.83 -53.70
C LYS A 19 7.83 -1.01 -52.45
N ARG A 20 6.98 0.02 -52.57
CA ARG A 20 6.49 0.82 -51.42
C ARG A 20 5.53 0.05 -50.50
N THR A 21 4.80 -0.95 -51.02
CA THR A 21 3.83 -1.75 -50.23
C THR A 21 4.48 -2.93 -49.51
N LYS A 22 5.70 -3.33 -49.89
CA LYS A 22 6.53 -4.26 -49.13
C LYS A 22 7.40 -3.49 -48.11
N ARG A 23 6.78 -2.95 -47.05
CA ARG A 23 7.55 -2.57 -45.86
C ARG A 23 8.10 -3.85 -45.24
N GLU A 24 9.32 -4.23 -45.61
CA GLU A 24 10.08 -5.22 -44.86
C GLU A 24 10.35 -4.66 -43.47
N TRP A 25 9.82 -5.34 -42.47
CA TRP A 25 10.00 -5.01 -41.07
C TRP A 25 11.47 -5.27 -40.71
N ARG A 26 12.25 -4.21 -40.51
CA ARG A 26 13.55 -4.29 -39.85
C ARG A 26 13.37 -3.91 -38.37
N PRO A 27 13.84 -4.70 -37.41
CA PRO A 27 13.93 -4.23 -36.03
C PRO A 27 14.78 -2.94 -36.02
N LEU A 28 14.32 -1.88 -35.36
CA LEU A 28 15.11 -0.66 -35.18
C LEU A 28 16.44 -1.04 -34.51
N GLU A 29 17.53 -0.96 -35.29
CA GLU A 29 18.89 -1.28 -34.85
C GLU A 29 19.44 -0.21 -33.87
N ASP A 30 18.96 1.03 -33.96
CA ASP A 30 19.34 2.12 -33.06
C ASP A 30 18.26 2.40 -32.01
N ARG A 31 18.55 2.06 -30.75
CA ARG A 31 17.72 2.41 -29.59
C ARG A 31 18.34 3.59 -28.86
N SER A 32 17.58 4.65 -28.64
CA SER A 32 17.96 5.80 -27.82
C SER A 32 17.22 5.81 -26.48
N CYS A 33 17.78 6.49 -25.48
CA CYS A 33 17.14 6.68 -24.19
C CYS A 33 15.87 7.53 -24.32
N THR A 34 14.76 7.08 -23.73
CA THR A 34 13.48 7.77 -23.78
C THR A 34 13.25 8.64 -22.54
N ASP A 35 12.70 9.83 -22.75
CA ASP A 35 12.34 10.80 -21.71
C ASP A 35 13.48 11.10 -20.69
N LEU A 36 14.70 11.34 -21.17
CA LEU A 36 15.88 11.62 -20.33
C LEU A 36 15.68 12.71 -19.25
N PRO A 37 15.00 13.85 -19.52
CA PRO A 37 14.74 14.86 -18.48
C PRO A 37 13.96 14.31 -17.28
N TRP A 38 13.02 13.41 -17.51
CA TRP A 38 12.23 12.77 -16.44
C TRP A 38 13.06 11.79 -15.63
N PHE A 39 14.00 11.08 -16.27
CA PHE A 39 14.96 10.25 -15.55
C PHE A 39 15.88 11.09 -14.65
N LEU A 40 16.38 12.23 -15.15
CA LEU A 40 17.21 13.14 -14.36
C LEU A 40 16.43 13.72 -13.17
N LEU A 41 15.19 14.16 -13.40
CA LEU A 41 14.32 14.66 -12.33
C LEU A 41 14.10 13.61 -11.24
N PHE A 42 13.77 12.37 -11.63
CA PHE A 42 13.60 11.27 -10.68
C PHE A 42 14.90 10.95 -9.93
N THR A 43 16.04 11.00 -10.61
CA THR A 43 17.35 10.78 -9.98
C THR A 43 17.65 11.88 -8.95
N VAL A 44 17.42 13.14 -9.28
CA VAL A 44 17.55 14.27 -8.34
C VAL A 44 16.61 14.08 -7.15
N PHE A 45 15.37 13.63 -7.39
CA PHE A 45 14.43 13.34 -6.33
C PHE A 45 14.94 12.22 -5.39
N CYS A 46 15.46 11.13 -5.94
CA CYS A 46 16.07 10.04 -5.16
C CYS A 46 17.31 10.49 -4.39
N VAL A 47 18.15 11.36 -4.97
CA VAL A 47 19.29 11.97 -4.28
C VAL A 47 18.79 12.81 -3.11
N GLY A 48 17.75 13.62 -3.29
CA GLY A 48 17.12 14.37 -2.19
C GLY A 48 16.62 13.46 -1.06
N MET A 49 16.03 12.31 -1.38
CA MET A 49 15.64 11.31 -0.38
C MET A 49 16.84 10.75 0.38
N GLY A 50 17.95 10.48 -0.31
CA GLY A 50 19.21 10.06 0.32
C GLY A 50 19.82 11.15 1.19
N SER A 51 19.78 12.40 0.75
CA SER A 51 20.26 13.56 1.51
C SER A 51 19.48 13.76 2.81
N ILE A 52 18.17 13.48 2.84
CA ILE A 52 17.38 13.50 4.09
C ILE A 52 17.91 12.46 5.07
N CYS A 53 18.22 11.25 4.61
CA CYS A 53 18.84 10.23 5.46
C CYS A 53 20.19 10.71 6.02
N GLY A 54 21.07 11.24 5.17
CA GLY A 54 22.36 11.80 5.61
C GLY A 54 22.19 12.95 6.61
N PHE A 55 21.23 13.84 6.38
CA PHE A 55 20.92 14.96 7.26
C PHE A 55 20.42 14.51 8.64
N THR A 56 19.53 13.51 8.71
CA THR A 56 19.01 13.01 9.99
C THR A 56 20.07 12.24 10.80
N ILE A 57 21.06 11.66 10.14
CA ILE A 57 22.25 11.08 10.79
C ILE A 57 23.17 12.20 11.31
N ALA A 58 23.48 13.19 10.46
CA ALA A 58 24.41 14.27 10.78
C ALA A 58 23.93 15.17 11.93
N THR A 59 22.62 15.43 12.01
CA THR A 59 22.00 16.23 13.08
C THR A 59 21.79 15.47 14.39
N GLY A 60 22.17 14.18 14.45
CA GLY A 60 22.03 13.32 15.62
C GLY A 60 20.62 12.75 15.81
N GLY A 61 19.69 12.91 14.85
CA GLY A 61 18.36 12.30 14.91
C GLY A 61 18.42 10.77 15.06
N ALA A 62 19.30 10.11 14.29
CA ALA A 62 19.53 8.68 14.42
C ALA A 62 20.05 8.30 15.83
N ALA A 63 20.97 9.07 16.39
CA ALA A 63 21.50 8.85 17.74
C ALA A 63 20.40 9.03 18.81
N ARG A 64 19.60 10.11 18.73
CA ARG A 64 18.46 10.34 19.63
C ARG A 64 17.41 9.22 19.58
N LEU A 65 17.25 8.56 18.44
CA LEU A 65 16.33 7.41 18.34
C LEU A 65 16.88 6.18 19.09
N VAL A 66 18.15 5.84 18.85
CA VAL A 66 18.81 4.62 19.37
C VAL A 66 19.20 4.76 20.85
N TYR A 67 19.94 5.81 21.17
CA TYR A 67 20.45 6.08 22.52
C TYR A 67 19.43 6.79 23.41
N GLY A 68 18.50 7.52 22.82
CA GLY A 68 17.57 8.37 23.57
C GLY A 68 18.20 9.67 24.04
N TYR A 69 17.37 10.56 24.56
CA TYR A 69 17.77 11.85 25.10
C TYR A 69 17.05 12.10 26.43
N ASP A 70 17.66 12.91 27.29
CA ASP A 70 17.10 13.31 28.58
C ASP A 70 16.13 14.50 28.45
N SER A 71 15.45 14.88 29.53
CA SER A 71 14.49 15.99 29.48
C SER A 71 15.11 17.38 29.31
N TYR A 72 16.44 17.49 29.33
CA TYR A 72 17.17 18.74 29.11
C TYR A 72 17.73 18.84 27.67
N GLY A 73 17.50 17.81 26.84
CA GLY A 73 17.90 17.78 25.44
C GLY A 73 19.26 17.13 25.18
N ASN A 74 19.92 16.57 26.20
CA ASN A 74 21.17 15.85 26.03
C ASN A 74 20.89 14.43 25.52
N THR A 75 21.60 14.02 24.49
CA THR A 75 21.57 12.64 23.99
C THR A 75 22.51 11.77 24.83
N CYS A 76 22.03 10.61 25.26
CA CYS A 76 22.82 9.71 26.10
C CYS A 76 23.93 9.01 25.31
N GLY A 77 25.05 8.68 25.96
CA GLY A 77 26.17 7.96 25.34
C GLY A 77 27.07 8.78 24.42
N GLN A 78 26.90 10.11 24.38
CA GLN A 78 27.73 11.01 23.57
C GLN A 78 27.94 12.36 24.25
N ARG A 79 28.85 13.17 23.68
CA ARG A 79 29.05 14.57 24.05
C ARG A 79 27.96 15.44 23.44
N ASN A 80 27.43 16.36 24.23
CA ASN A 80 26.34 17.25 23.82
C ASN A 80 26.80 18.70 23.74
N GLU A 81 26.17 19.45 22.86
CA GLU A 81 26.36 20.89 22.76
C GLU A 81 25.34 21.63 23.64
N GLN A 82 25.74 22.80 24.14
CA GLN A 82 24.87 23.63 24.96
C GLN A 82 23.72 24.18 24.13
N ILE A 83 22.49 24.02 24.62
CA ILE A 83 21.30 24.66 24.07
C ILE A 83 21.10 26.00 24.77
N GLU A 84 20.89 27.07 23.99
CA GLU A 84 20.66 28.40 24.53
C GLU A 84 19.46 28.43 25.49
N GLY A 85 19.62 29.06 26.65
CA GLY A 85 18.57 29.18 27.67
C GLY A 85 18.40 27.96 28.59
N VAL A 86 19.09 26.84 28.36
CA VAL A 86 18.94 25.61 29.15
C VAL A 86 20.23 25.27 29.89
N ARG A 87 20.29 25.52 31.21
CA ARG A 87 21.51 25.32 32.02
C ARG A 87 22.03 23.90 32.07
N LEU A 88 21.14 22.91 32.12
CA LEU A 88 21.49 21.48 32.24
C LEU A 88 21.66 20.77 30.89
N SER A 89 21.69 21.53 29.78
CA SER A 89 22.09 21.00 28.47
C SER A 89 23.62 21.06 28.30
N GLY A 90 24.15 20.48 27.22
CA GLY A 90 25.58 20.50 26.92
C GLY A 90 26.46 19.59 27.78
N LEU A 91 25.86 18.65 28.52
CA LEU A 91 26.59 17.75 29.41
C LEU A 91 27.26 16.61 28.63
N ASP A 92 28.45 16.19 29.07
CA ASP A 92 29.10 14.98 28.56
C ASP A 92 28.43 13.73 29.16
N HIS A 93 27.73 12.97 28.32
CA HIS A 93 27.07 11.72 28.70
C HIS A 93 27.70 10.49 28.04
N THR A 94 28.98 10.57 27.64
CA THR A 94 29.70 9.44 27.04
C THR A 94 29.62 8.17 27.91
N ASP A 95 29.69 8.32 29.24
CA ASP A 95 29.60 7.22 30.21
C ASP A 95 28.16 6.86 30.64
N ARG A 96 27.18 7.71 30.31
CA ARG A 96 25.77 7.55 30.69
C ARG A 96 24.94 7.20 29.46
N LYS A 97 24.86 5.90 29.15
CA LYS A 97 24.33 5.39 27.87
C LYS A 97 22.82 5.15 27.86
N TYR A 98 22.18 5.01 29.02
CA TYR A 98 20.79 4.58 29.13
C TYR A 98 19.87 5.73 29.53
N VAL A 99 18.66 5.80 28.98
CA VAL A 99 17.61 6.70 29.46
C VAL A 99 16.82 6.04 30.58
N PHE A 100 16.70 6.74 31.70
CA PHE A 100 15.87 6.36 32.84
C PHE A 100 14.75 7.39 33.04
N PHE A 101 13.51 6.92 33.21
CA PHE A 101 12.35 7.77 33.50
C PHE A 101 12.05 7.75 34.99
N LEU A 102 11.84 8.93 35.60
CA LEU A 102 11.59 9.04 37.04
C LEU A 102 10.26 8.41 37.49
N ASP A 103 9.27 8.40 36.59
CA ASP A 103 7.97 7.79 36.81
C ASP A 103 7.58 7.03 35.52
N PRO A 104 8.10 5.80 35.33
CA PRO A 104 7.85 5.03 34.12
C PRO A 104 6.41 4.49 34.05
N CYS A 105 5.67 4.51 35.17
CA CYS A 105 4.35 3.89 35.29
C CYS A 105 3.18 4.89 35.18
N ASN A 106 3.44 6.20 35.25
CA ASN A 106 2.43 7.25 35.18
C ASN A 106 2.67 8.21 34.01
N ILE A 107 2.50 7.69 32.79
CA ILE A 107 2.64 8.45 31.53
C ILE A 107 1.25 8.99 31.16
N ASP A 108 1.14 10.30 30.91
CA ASP A 108 -0.13 10.94 30.55
C ASP A 108 -0.42 10.78 29.04
N ILE A 109 -1.36 9.87 28.72
CA ILE A 109 -1.69 9.44 27.36
C ILE A 109 -2.52 10.50 26.62
N VAL A 110 -3.26 11.37 27.35
CA VAL A 110 -4.29 12.27 26.78
C VAL A 110 -3.69 13.42 25.94
N GLN A 111 -2.42 13.78 26.18
CA GLN A 111 -1.73 14.84 25.43
C GLN A 111 -0.49 14.37 24.64
N ARG A 112 -0.19 13.06 24.59
CA ARG A 112 1.06 12.53 23.99
C ARG A 112 2.34 13.12 24.61
N LYS A 113 2.28 13.57 25.87
CA LYS A 113 3.43 14.16 26.58
C LYS A 113 3.89 13.19 27.69
N ILE A 114 5.14 12.75 27.62
CA ILE A 114 5.78 12.12 28.77
C ILE A 114 6.07 13.25 29.77
N LYS A 115 5.17 13.42 30.75
CA LYS A 115 5.34 14.42 31.83
C LYS A 115 6.42 14.02 32.85
N SER A 116 6.96 12.79 32.78
CA SER A 116 8.02 12.33 33.67
C SER A 116 9.39 12.77 33.18
N LEU A 117 10.20 13.29 34.11
CA LEU A 117 11.58 13.64 33.86
C LEU A 117 12.36 12.38 33.43
N ALA A 118 13.16 12.52 32.38
CA ALA A 118 14.06 11.50 31.86
C ALA A 118 15.51 11.94 32.06
N LEU A 119 16.39 11.00 32.44
CA LEU A 119 17.80 11.24 32.72
C LEU A 119 18.67 10.21 31.99
N CYS A 120 19.88 10.63 31.62
CA CYS A 120 20.93 9.71 31.17
C CYS A 120 21.62 9.08 32.38
N VAL A 121 21.70 7.75 32.40
CA VAL A 121 22.28 6.94 33.47
C VAL A 121 23.28 5.93 32.90
N SER A 122 24.28 5.56 33.70
CA SER A 122 25.29 4.57 33.32
C SER A 122 24.79 3.13 33.46
N LEU A 123 23.90 2.90 34.43
CA LEU A 123 23.33 1.59 34.71
C LEU A 123 21.85 1.69 35.12
N CYS A 124 21.00 0.86 34.49
CA CYS A 124 19.61 0.68 34.90
C CYS A 124 19.52 -0.07 36.24
N PRO A 125 18.64 0.31 37.18
CA PRO A 125 18.53 -0.35 38.48
C PRO A 125 18.06 -1.80 38.32
N PRO A 126 18.88 -2.80 38.68
CA PRO A 126 18.53 -4.22 38.50
C PRO A 126 17.59 -4.74 39.58
N GLU A 127 17.56 -4.08 40.74
CA GLU A 127 16.80 -4.45 41.92
C GLU A 127 15.85 -3.32 42.32
N GLN A 128 14.78 -3.68 43.04
CA GLN A 128 13.80 -2.71 43.54
C GLN A 128 14.41 -1.87 44.67
N MET A 129 14.22 -0.56 44.61
CA MET A 129 14.69 0.36 45.65
C MET A 129 13.49 0.96 46.38
N ASN A 130 13.43 0.78 47.70
CA ASN A 130 12.29 1.18 48.50
C ASN A 130 12.51 2.51 49.22
N THR A 131 13.77 2.91 49.43
CA THR A 131 14.13 4.12 50.18
C THR A 131 15.12 5.02 49.41
N TYR A 132 15.19 6.30 49.82
CA TYR A 132 16.23 7.22 49.33
C TYR A 132 17.65 6.83 49.79
N GLN A 133 17.75 6.02 50.86
CA GLN A 133 19.02 5.45 51.31
C GLN A 133 19.55 4.45 50.27
N ASP A 134 18.66 3.64 49.69
CA ASP A 134 18.99 2.67 48.64
C ASP A 134 19.44 3.38 47.36
N LEU A 135 18.76 4.46 46.98
CA LEU A 135 19.15 5.33 45.86
C LEU A 135 20.56 5.92 46.06
N LYS A 136 20.89 6.40 47.27
CA LYS A 136 22.23 6.90 47.61
C LYS A 136 23.25 5.77 47.49
N ARG A 137 22.94 4.58 48.01
CA ARG A 137 23.83 3.43 47.96
C ARG A 137 24.11 3.01 46.52
N PHE A 138 23.09 2.94 45.68
CA PHE A 138 23.20 2.65 44.25
C PHE A 138 24.07 3.67 43.52
N ALA A 139 23.86 4.96 43.76
CA ALA A 139 24.67 6.02 43.16
C ALA A 139 26.15 5.92 43.56
N MET A 140 26.45 5.64 44.83
CA MET A 140 27.83 5.57 45.32
C MET A 140 28.58 4.28 44.94
N ILE A 141 27.88 3.13 44.87
CA ILE A 141 28.51 1.83 44.54
C ILE A 141 28.63 1.67 43.01
N ASN A 142 27.56 1.95 42.28
CA ASN A 142 27.49 1.65 40.84
C ASN A 142 27.86 2.87 39.99
N GLY A 143 28.00 4.07 40.58
CA GLY A 143 28.29 5.30 39.85
C GLY A 143 27.15 5.78 38.95
N SER A 144 25.90 5.35 39.23
CA SER A 144 24.71 5.68 38.43
C SER A 144 23.74 6.51 39.25
N GLU A 145 23.62 7.79 38.91
CA GLU A 145 22.75 8.75 39.61
C GLU A 145 21.34 8.76 39.00
N LEU A 146 20.31 8.51 39.82
CA LEU A 146 18.92 8.40 39.38
C LEU A 146 18.06 9.65 39.68
N CYS A 147 18.64 10.68 40.31
CA CYS A 147 17.99 11.98 40.51
C CYS A 147 18.55 13.02 39.53
N SER A 148 17.86 14.16 39.42
CA SER A 148 18.30 15.30 38.59
C SER A 148 19.77 15.65 38.85
N TYR A 149 20.48 16.06 37.79
CA TYR A 149 21.92 16.34 37.81
C TYR A 149 22.35 17.45 38.78
N GLU A 150 21.41 18.26 39.28
CA GLU A 150 21.68 19.28 40.30
C GLU A 150 21.91 18.68 41.70
N LEU A 151 21.43 17.46 41.95
CA LEU A 151 21.57 16.77 43.23
C LEU A 151 22.70 15.75 43.16
N ALA A 152 23.75 15.98 43.94
CA ALA A 152 24.81 15.00 44.11
C ALA A 152 24.32 13.77 44.89
N GLY A 153 24.71 12.56 44.44
CA GLY A 153 24.27 11.27 45.00
C GLY A 153 24.32 11.14 46.52
N HIS A 154 25.35 11.71 47.17
CA HIS A 154 25.54 11.62 48.61
C HIS A 154 24.50 12.39 49.44
N LYS A 155 23.75 13.33 48.83
CA LYS A 155 22.79 14.21 49.50
C LYS A 155 21.32 13.79 49.36
N TYR A 156 21.00 12.71 48.64
CA TYR A 156 19.61 12.30 48.39
C TYR A 156 18.71 12.19 49.63
N PRO A 157 19.15 11.61 50.77
CA PRO A 157 18.28 11.46 51.94
C PRO A 157 18.08 12.76 52.73
N GLY A 158 18.86 13.81 52.47
CA GLY A 158 18.89 15.02 53.29
C GLY A 158 18.16 16.22 52.71
N LEU A 159 17.85 16.22 51.41
CA LEU A 159 17.29 17.40 50.71
C LEU A 159 15.77 17.31 50.53
N PRO A 160 15.01 18.40 50.77
CA PRO A 160 13.57 18.44 50.52
C PRO A 160 13.24 18.41 49.01
N GLU A 161 14.15 18.86 48.14
CA GLU A 161 13.98 18.83 46.67
C GLU A 161 13.86 17.42 46.07
N ARG A 162 14.16 16.37 46.86
CA ARG A 162 14.02 14.97 46.45
C ARG A 162 12.61 14.61 45.98
N PHE A 163 11.56 15.25 46.51
CA PHE A 163 10.18 14.91 46.17
C PHE A 163 9.79 15.29 44.74
N SER A 164 10.49 16.24 44.12
CA SER A 164 10.25 16.67 42.74
C SER A 164 11.35 16.24 41.77
N LYS A 165 12.60 16.08 42.24
CA LYS A 165 13.78 15.83 41.39
C LYS A 165 14.33 14.41 41.43
N CYS A 166 13.72 13.51 42.22
CA CYS A 166 14.09 12.08 42.29
C CYS A 166 12.90 11.19 41.90
N PRO A 167 13.14 9.93 41.50
CA PRO A 167 12.09 9.00 41.13
C PRO A 167 11.17 8.71 42.31
N LYS A 168 9.89 8.42 42.00
CA LYS A 168 8.94 8.00 43.03
C LYS A 168 9.30 6.62 43.53
N LEU A 169 9.25 6.44 44.85
CA LEU A 169 9.51 5.17 45.51
C LEU A 169 8.21 4.34 45.63
N PRO A 170 8.28 3.00 45.53
CA PRO A 170 9.48 2.22 45.22
C PRO A 170 9.86 2.30 43.73
N VAL A 171 11.16 2.35 43.42
CA VAL A 171 11.65 2.28 42.04
C VAL A 171 11.62 0.82 41.58
N PRO A 172 10.89 0.48 40.50
CA PRO A 172 10.79 -0.90 40.03
C PRO A 172 12.13 -1.37 39.43
N PRO A 173 12.43 -2.68 39.52
CA PRO A 173 13.60 -3.25 38.86
C PRO A 173 13.46 -3.12 37.34
N SER A 174 14.56 -2.78 36.67
CA SER A 174 14.56 -2.47 35.24
C SER A 174 15.76 -3.07 34.52
N LYS A 175 15.58 -3.35 33.23
CA LYS A 175 16.65 -3.82 32.34
C LYS A 175 16.67 -2.98 31.06
N PRO A 176 17.84 -2.84 30.41
CA PRO A 176 17.92 -2.16 29.12
C PRO A 176 17.21 -2.96 28.03
N LEU A 177 16.45 -2.26 27.18
CA LEU A 177 15.74 -2.89 26.06
C LEU A 177 16.76 -3.32 24.97
N PRO A 178 16.68 -4.55 24.43
CA PRO A 178 17.52 -4.92 23.29
C PRO A 178 17.16 -4.00 22.11
N VAL A 179 18.18 -3.37 21.51
CA VAL A 179 18.14 -2.35 20.44
C VAL A 179 18.04 -0.89 20.90
N PHE A 180 17.33 -0.58 21.99
CA PHE A 180 17.15 0.81 22.44
C PHE A 180 17.71 0.98 23.85
N ASN A 181 18.62 1.94 24.05
CA ASN A 181 19.27 2.15 25.35
C ASN A 181 18.33 2.87 26.35
N ARG A 182 17.20 2.24 26.67
CA ARG A 182 16.19 2.75 27.58
C ARG A 182 15.97 1.71 28.68
N CYS A 183 15.91 2.16 29.94
CA CYS A 183 15.61 1.32 31.07
C CYS A 183 14.11 1.01 31.08
N THR A 184 13.74 -0.25 30.92
CA THR A 184 12.33 -0.70 30.96
C THR A 184 12.06 -1.47 32.24
N PRO A 185 10.96 -1.17 32.96
CA PRO A 185 10.57 -1.89 34.17
C PRO A 185 10.24 -3.35 33.86
N LEU A 186 10.59 -4.25 34.77
CA LEU A 186 10.32 -5.69 34.66
C LEU A 186 8.90 -6.07 35.10
N ASP A 187 8.25 -5.21 35.90
CA ASP A 187 6.88 -5.43 36.38
C ASP A 187 5.89 -5.42 35.21
N VAL A 188 5.13 -6.51 35.06
CA VAL A 188 4.20 -6.72 33.94
C VAL A 188 3.13 -5.62 33.86
N SER A 189 2.64 -5.13 35.00
CA SER A 189 1.61 -4.07 35.08
C SER A 189 2.14 -2.70 34.65
N CYS A 190 3.39 -2.37 34.98
CA CYS A 190 4.04 -1.12 34.59
C CYS A 190 4.58 -1.20 33.16
N TYR A 191 5.13 -2.35 32.74
CA TYR A 191 5.55 -2.61 31.37
C TYR A 191 4.39 -2.47 30.39
N ALA A 192 3.19 -2.96 30.74
CA ALA A 192 2.00 -2.79 29.91
C ALA A 192 1.66 -1.32 29.65
N LYS A 193 1.67 -0.46 30.69
CA LYS A 193 1.42 0.98 30.56
C LYS A 193 2.53 1.70 29.79
N PHE A 194 3.78 1.32 30.01
CA PHE A 194 4.92 1.87 29.28
C PHE A 194 4.88 1.49 27.79
N ALA A 195 4.60 0.23 27.48
CA ALA A 195 4.45 -0.26 26.12
C ALA A 195 3.25 0.39 25.41
N GLU A 196 2.13 0.58 26.12
CA GLU A 196 0.96 1.30 25.62
C GLU A 196 1.29 2.75 25.25
N ALA A 197 2.08 3.46 26.06
CA ALA A 197 2.54 4.82 25.77
C ALA A 197 3.47 4.90 24.54
N VAL A 198 4.38 3.93 24.39
CA VAL A 198 5.28 3.85 23.22
C VAL A 198 4.53 3.45 21.94
N VAL A 199 3.47 2.63 22.06
CA VAL A 199 2.66 2.20 20.93
C VAL A 199 1.61 3.24 20.52
N THR A 200 1.05 4.01 21.46
CA THR A 200 0.16 5.15 21.17
C THR A 200 0.90 6.31 20.48
N PHE A 201 2.22 6.42 20.63
CA PHE A 201 3.08 7.30 19.80
C PHE A 201 3.05 6.90 18.30
N VAL A 202 2.78 5.63 17.98
CA VAL A 202 2.65 5.08 16.62
C VAL A 202 1.20 5.09 16.10
N GLY A 203 0.25 5.53 16.92
CA GLY A 203 -1.14 5.72 16.51
C GLY A 203 -2.13 4.94 17.37
N ASP A 204 -3.31 5.55 17.51
CA ASP A 204 -4.33 5.31 18.52
C ASP A 204 -5.17 4.05 18.28
N ASN A 205 -4.54 2.92 17.99
CA ASN A 205 -5.26 1.69 17.67
C ASN A 205 -4.83 0.55 18.60
N SER A 206 -5.68 0.21 19.56
CA SER A 206 -5.67 -1.04 20.34
C SER A 206 -5.56 -2.30 19.45
N VAL A 207 -5.92 -2.17 18.18
CA VAL A 207 -5.71 -3.17 17.12
C VAL A 207 -4.23 -3.44 16.87
N LEU A 208 -3.37 -2.42 16.84
CA LEU A 208 -1.93 -2.58 16.57
C LEU A 208 -1.25 -3.43 17.66
N HIS A 209 -1.63 -3.23 18.91
CA HIS A 209 -1.14 -4.03 20.04
C HIS A 209 -1.51 -5.51 19.90
N ARG A 210 -2.76 -5.80 19.53
CA ARG A 210 -3.23 -7.16 19.28
C ARG A 210 -2.54 -7.80 18.07
N LEU A 211 -2.24 -7.00 17.04
CA LEU A 211 -1.53 -7.46 15.85
C LEU A 211 -0.07 -7.82 16.14
N ILE A 212 0.68 -6.98 16.86
CA ILE A 212 2.09 -7.24 17.17
C ILE A 212 2.23 -8.46 18.09
N ALA A 213 1.41 -8.54 19.14
CA ALA A 213 1.41 -9.71 20.03
C ALA A 213 0.98 -10.99 19.30
N GLY A 214 -0.02 -10.90 18.42
CA GLY A 214 -0.45 -12.02 17.57
C GLY A 214 0.63 -12.47 16.59
N VAL A 215 1.34 -11.54 15.94
CA VAL A 215 2.43 -11.86 15.00
C VAL A 215 3.60 -12.52 15.73
N ALA A 216 3.98 -12.02 16.92
CA ALA A 216 5.07 -12.58 17.70
C ALA A 216 4.77 -14.02 18.16
N ALA A 217 3.53 -14.30 18.57
CA ALA A 217 3.11 -15.64 18.99
C ALA A 217 2.98 -16.63 17.82
N SER A 218 2.60 -16.15 16.63
CA SER A 218 2.28 -17.01 15.47
C SER A 218 3.30 -16.96 14.34
N LYS A 219 4.51 -16.44 14.56
CA LYS A 219 5.53 -16.23 13.51
C LYS A 219 5.79 -17.47 12.64
N GLU A 220 5.90 -18.66 13.24
CA GLU A 220 6.18 -19.90 12.49
C GLU A 220 4.97 -20.34 11.64
N ILE A 221 3.76 -20.15 12.17
CA ILE A 221 2.50 -20.44 11.45
C ILE A 221 2.32 -19.44 10.30
N ILE A 222 2.63 -18.17 10.52
CA ILE A 222 2.56 -17.12 9.48
C ILE A 222 3.53 -17.45 8.35
N ILE A 223 4.79 -17.78 8.65
CA ILE A 223 5.78 -18.18 7.64
C ILE A 223 5.30 -19.42 6.90
N GLY A 224 4.78 -20.43 7.62
CA GLY A 224 4.21 -21.64 7.02
C GLY A 224 3.03 -21.36 6.07
N LEU A 225 2.08 -20.51 6.48
CA LEU A 225 0.95 -20.08 5.67
C LEU A 225 1.38 -19.25 4.46
N CYS A 226 2.39 -18.37 4.61
CA CYS A 226 2.96 -17.62 3.49
C CYS A 226 3.59 -18.56 2.46
N VAL A 227 4.41 -19.52 2.90
CA VAL A 227 5.02 -20.51 1.98
C VAL A 227 3.95 -21.37 1.32
N LEU A 228 2.95 -21.84 2.08
CA LEU A 228 1.82 -22.59 1.53
C LEU A 228 1.05 -21.76 0.49
N ALA A 229 0.75 -20.50 0.77
CA ALA A 229 0.07 -19.59 -0.15
C ALA A 229 0.89 -19.36 -1.43
N LEU A 230 2.22 -19.29 -1.34
CA LEU A 230 3.11 -19.19 -2.50
C LEU A 230 3.06 -20.45 -3.36
N VAL A 231 3.15 -21.63 -2.74
CA VAL A 231 3.06 -22.91 -3.45
C VAL A 231 1.69 -23.06 -4.11
N LEU A 232 0.61 -22.77 -3.40
CA LEU A 232 -0.75 -22.79 -3.93
C LEU A 232 -0.95 -21.77 -5.05
N SER A 233 -0.37 -20.57 -4.95
CA SER A 233 -0.41 -19.56 -6.00
C SER A 233 0.29 -20.04 -7.28
N MET A 234 1.46 -20.69 -7.14
CA MET A 234 2.19 -21.28 -8.26
C MET A 234 1.42 -22.42 -8.91
N ILE A 235 0.82 -23.31 -8.10
CA ILE A 235 -0.02 -24.40 -8.59
C ILE A 235 -1.26 -23.85 -9.29
N LEU A 236 -1.96 -22.87 -8.70
CA LEU A 236 -3.14 -22.24 -9.28
C LEU A 236 -2.81 -21.56 -10.62
N MET A 237 -1.66 -20.87 -10.72
CA MET A 237 -1.19 -20.27 -11.97
C MET A 237 -1.05 -21.32 -13.09
N VAL A 238 -0.56 -22.53 -12.76
CA VAL A 238 -0.44 -23.63 -13.71
C VAL A 238 -1.80 -24.26 -14.02
N ILE A 239 -2.64 -24.51 -13.01
CA ILE A 239 -3.97 -25.12 -13.17
C ILE A 239 -4.87 -24.24 -14.04
N ILE A 240 -4.91 -22.93 -13.80
CA ILE A 240 -5.74 -21.96 -14.53
C ILE A 240 -5.51 -22.06 -16.04
N ARG A 241 -4.29 -22.39 -16.50
CA ARG A 241 -3.99 -22.59 -17.92
C ARG A 241 -4.75 -23.76 -18.55
N TYR A 242 -4.89 -24.87 -17.83
CA TYR A 242 -5.56 -26.07 -18.33
C TYR A 242 -7.07 -25.94 -18.26
N ILE A 243 -7.56 -25.31 -17.19
CA ILE A 243 -8.99 -25.13 -16.98
C ILE A 243 -9.54 -23.86 -17.62
N SER A 244 -8.73 -22.89 -18.10
CA SER A 244 -9.24 -21.58 -18.56
C SER A 244 -10.28 -21.69 -19.66
N ALA A 245 -10.11 -22.64 -20.58
CA ALA A 245 -11.11 -22.89 -21.62
C ALA A 245 -12.41 -23.43 -21.00
N VAL A 246 -12.29 -24.46 -20.16
CA VAL A 246 -13.42 -25.10 -19.47
C VAL A 246 -14.15 -24.11 -18.56
N LEU A 247 -13.41 -23.32 -17.79
CA LEU A 247 -13.92 -22.31 -16.86
C LEU A 247 -14.69 -21.21 -17.58
N VAL A 248 -14.20 -20.72 -18.71
CA VAL A 248 -14.94 -19.73 -19.53
C VAL A 248 -16.24 -20.32 -20.05
N TRP A 249 -16.25 -21.58 -20.52
CA TRP A 249 -17.48 -22.25 -20.96
C TRP A 249 -18.46 -22.53 -19.82
N ILE A 250 -17.99 -22.96 -18.65
CA ILE A 250 -18.82 -23.18 -17.45
C ILE A 250 -19.44 -21.87 -16.97
N LEU A 251 -18.66 -20.79 -16.85
CA LEU A 251 -19.18 -19.48 -16.43
C LEU A 251 -20.19 -18.93 -17.44
N THR A 252 -19.91 -19.10 -18.74
CA THR A 252 -20.84 -18.71 -19.80
C THR A 252 -22.15 -19.51 -19.69
N ALA A 253 -22.07 -20.83 -19.52
CA ALA A 253 -23.23 -21.69 -19.37
C ALA A 253 -24.03 -21.34 -18.09
N LEU A 254 -23.36 -21.10 -16.98
CA LEU A 254 -24.00 -20.73 -15.71
C LEU A 254 -24.73 -19.39 -15.79
N VAL A 255 -24.15 -18.38 -16.44
CA VAL A 255 -24.82 -17.08 -16.66
C VAL A 255 -26.04 -17.25 -17.56
N VAL A 256 -25.93 -18.04 -18.65
CA VAL A 256 -27.07 -18.33 -19.54
C VAL A 256 -28.18 -19.04 -18.76
N LEU A 257 -27.88 -20.18 -18.14
CA LEU A 257 -28.85 -21.02 -17.44
C LEU A 257 -29.47 -20.28 -16.25
N GLY A 258 -28.67 -19.54 -15.49
CA GLY A 258 -29.15 -18.73 -14.37
C GLY A 258 -30.10 -17.61 -14.83
N SER A 259 -29.78 -16.92 -15.93
CA SER A 259 -30.66 -15.88 -16.49
C SER A 259 -31.98 -16.45 -17.03
N LEU A 260 -31.94 -17.60 -17.69
CA LEU A 260 -33.14 -18.31 -18.16
C LEU A 260 -33.99 -18.79 -16.98
N ALA A 261 -33.39 -19.46 -15.99
CA ALA A 261 -34.10 -19.95 -14.80
C ALA A 261 -34.73 -18.79 -14.00
N GLY A 262 -33.99 -17.71 -13.76
CA GLY A 262 -34.51 -16.54 -13.04
C GLY A 262 -35.67 -15.88 -13.76
N THR A 263 -35.58 -15.76 -15.10
CA THR A 263 -36.68 -15.24 -15.92
C THR A 263 -37.89 -16.18 -15.87
N SER A 264 -37.69 -17.49 -15.97
CA SER A 264 -38.77 -18.49 -15.89
C SER A 264 -39.46 -18.49 -14.54
N VAL A 265 -38.73 -18.36 -13.43
CA VAL A 265 -39.30 -18.29 -12.08
C VAL A 265 -40.11 -17.01 -11.89
N LEU A 266 -39.63 -15.85 -12.37
CA LEU A 266 -40.39 -14.59 -12.30
C LEU A 266 -41.70 -14.66 -13.09
N TRP A 267 -41.68 -15.29 -14.27
CA TRP A 267 -42.90 -15.53 -15.05
C TRP A 267 -43.85 -16.51 -14.38
N TRP A 268 -43.33 -17.57 -13.78
CA TRP A 268 -44.13 -18.53 -13.03
C TRP A 268 -44.82 -17.88 -11.82
N LEU A 269 -44.09 -17.07 -11.03
CA LEU A 269 -44.63 -16.31 -9.91
C LEU A 269 -45.69 -15.28 -10.34
N TYR A 270 -45.49 -14.62 -11.49
CA TYR A 270 -46.50 -13.71 -12.04
C TYR A 270 -47.79 -14.45 -12.45
N ILE A 271 -47.66 -15.61 -13.10
CA ILE A 271 -48.81 -16.43 -13.52
C ILE A 271 -49.54 -17.00 -12.31
N ASP A 272 -48.82 -17.48 -11.30
CA ASP A 272 -49.38 -18.02 -10.06
C ASP A 272 -50.17 -16.95 -9.30
N HIS A 273 -49.60 -15.76 -9.10
CA HIS A 273 -50.30 -14.61 -8.52
C HIS A 273 -51.53 -14.20 -9.33
N ARG A 274 -51.47 -14.31 -10.67
CA ARG A 274 -52.59 -13.98 -11.55
C ARG A 274 -53.70 -15.04 -11.52
N LEU A 275 -53.39 -16.32 -11.36
CA LEU A 275 -54.36 -17.41 -11.32
C LEU A 275 -55.02 -17.51 -9.93
N TYR A 276 -54.23 -17.61 -8.87
CA TYR A 276 -54.75 -17.75 -7.50
C TYR A 276 -55.24 -16.44 -6.89
N GLY A 277 -54.68 -15.29 -7.29
CA GLY A 277 -55.18 -13.98 -6.87
C GLY A 277 -56.55 -13.62 -7.46
N ASN A 278 -56.97 -14.29 -8.54
CA ASN A 278 -58.27 -14.07 -9.17
C ASN A 278 -59.37 -14.93 -8.51
N ASP A 279 -59.04 -16.13 -8.02
CA ASP A 279 -60.01 -17.07 -7.43
C ASP A 279 -60.49 -16.68 -6.02
N THR A 280 -59.73 -15.86 -5.29
CA THR A 280 -60.17 -15.30 -3.99
C THR A 280 -61.22 -14.18 -4.15
N SER A 281 -61.48 -13.72 -5.38
CA SER A 281 -62.47 -12.68 -5.66
C SER A 281 -63.88 -13.21 -5.96
N SER A 282 -64.05 -14.54 -6.04
CA SER A 282 -65.32 -15.19 -6.39
C SER A 282 -65.90 -16.07 -5.28
N SER A 283 -65.67 -15.75 -4.00
CA SER A 283 -66.52 -16.24 -2.91
C SER A 283 -66.91 -15.12 -1.94
N SER A 284 -67.97 -14.42 -2.36
CA SER A 284 -68.89 -13.55 -1.62
C SER A 284 -68.67 -13.36 -0.10
N LYS A 285 -68.43 -12.08 0.26
CA LYS A 285 -69.03 -11.32 1.39
C LYS A 285 -68.90 -11.90 2.81
N ALA A 286 -67.94 -11.39 3.58
CA ALA A 286 -68.18 -10.98 4.97
C ALA A 286 -67.07 -10.02 5.48
N MET A 287 -67.48 -8.80 5.85
CA MET A 287 -66.85 -7.87 6.80
C MET A 287 -65.42 -7.37 6.47
N LYS A 288 -65.24 -6.21 5.82
CA LYS A 288 -65.37 -4.87 6.43
C LYS A 288 -64.54 -4.69 7.72
N GLU A 289 -63.24 -5.01 7.71
CA GLU A 289 -62.24 -4.53 8.69
C GLU A 289 -60.76 -4.72 8.26
N VAL A 290 -60.44 -4.75 6.96
CA VAL A 290 -59.03 -4.69 6.52
C VAL A 290 -58.87 -3.74 5.32
N LEU A 291 -59.42 -2.54 5.47
CA LEU A 291 -59.30 -1.42 4.52
C LEU A 291 -57.88 -0.81 4.51
N LYS A 292 -56.84 -1.61 4.77
CA LYS A 292 -55.43 -1.21 4.83
C LYS A 292 -54.48 -2.15 4.08
N GLU A 293 -54.94 -3.31 3.61
CA GLU A 293 -54.11 -4.26 2.84
C GLU A 293 -54.42 -4.29 1.33
N GLU A 294 -55.53 -3.69 0.89
CA GLU A 294 -55.98 -3.79 -0.52
C GLU A 294 -55.24 -2.84 -1.49
N GLU A 295 -54.59 -1.80 -0.98
CA GLU A 295 -53.69 -0.93 -1.77
C GLU A 295 -52.31 -1.59 -1.98
N LEU A 296 -51.93 -2.57 -1.14
CA LEU A 296 -50.63 -3.24 -1.22
C LEU A 296 -50.62 -4.43 -2.20
N SER A 297 -51.78 -5.04 -2.45
CA SER A 297 -51.91 -6.25 -3.29
C SER A 297 -52.02 -5.95 -4.79
N LYS A 298 -52.60 -4.81 -5.18
CA LYS A 298 -52.63 -4.36 -6.59
C LYS A 298 -51.28 -3.87 -7.10
N ASP A 299 -50.51 -3.22 -6.23
CA ASP A 299 -49.17 -2.71 -6.57
C ASP A 299 -48.16 -3.85 -6.72
N SER A 300 -48.32 -4.92 -5.93
CA SER A 300 -47.46 -6.11 -5.97
C SER A 300 -47.53 -6.86 -7.31
N GLY A 301 -48.71 -6.98 -7.92
CA GLY A 301 -48.90 -7.64 -9.22
C GLY A 301 -48.35 -6.84 -10.41
N GLN A 302 -48.50 -5.51 -10.38
CA GLN A 302 -47.93 -4.63 -11.40
C GLN A 302 -46.40 -4.57 -11.30
N ALA A 303 -45.87 -4.53 -10.07
CA ALA A 303 -44.43 -4.62 -9.83
C ALA A 303 -43.84 -5.94 -10.35
N LEU A 304 -44.49 -7.09 -10.09
CA LEU A 304 -44.03 -8.40 -10.59
C LEU A 304 -44.01 -8.48 -12.13
N LEU A 305 -45.01 -7.89 -12.81
CA LEU A 305 -45.02 -7.80 -14.27
C LEU A 305 -43.86 -6.95 -14.80
N VAL A 306 -43.61 -5.80 -14.18
CA VAL A 306 -42.49 -4.91 -14.55
C VAL A 306 -41.15 -5.62 -14.33
N TYR A 307 -40.97 -6.34 -13.22
CA TYR A 307 -39.76 -7.12 -12.97
C TYR A 307 -39.58 -8.29 -13.96
N ALA A 308 -40.64 -9.03 -14.29
CA ALA A 308 -40.59 -10.11 -15.26
C ALA A 308 -40.28 -9.61 -16.68
N ALA A 309 -40.87 -8.49 -17.09
CA ALA A 309 -40.60 -7.84 -18.38
C ALA A 309 -39.18 -7.23 -18.44
N ALA A 310 -38.71 -6.62 -17.35
CA ALA A 310 -37.33 -6.13 -17.28
C ALA A 310 -36.31 -7.27 -17.34
N ALA A 311 -36.58 -8.39 -16.65
CA ALA A 311 -35.72 -9.57 -16.65
C ALA A 311 -35.63 -10.25 -18.03
N THR A 312 -36.72 -10.31 -18.81
CA THR A 312 -36.68 -10.84 -20.17
C THR A 312 -35.84 -9.97 -21.10
N VAL A 313 -36.04 -8.64 -21.06
CA VAL A 313 -35.25 -7.69 -21.85
C VAL A 313 -33.77 -7.80 -21.50
N PHE A 314 -33.44 -7.86 -20.22
CA PHE A 314 -32.06 -8.03 -19.75
C PHE A 314 -31.45 -9.36 -20.23
N THR A 315 -32.18 -10.47 -20.13
CA THR A 315 -31.75 -11.79 -20.60
C THR A 315 -31.52 -11.81 -22.11
N ILE A 316 -32.38 -11.16 -22.90
CA ILE A 316 -32.22 -11.03 -24.36
C ILE A 316 -30.95 -10.22 -24.68
N ILE A 317 -30.73 -9.09 -24.01
CA ILE A 317 -29.52 -8.26 -24.19
C ILE A 317 -28.26 -9.06 -23.85
N LEU A 318 -28.26 -9.79 -22.73
CA LEU A 318 -27.13 -10.64 -22.34
C LEU A 318 -26.84 -11.74 -23.36
N LEU A 319 -27.87 -12.41 -23.89
CA LEU A 319 -27.72 -13.44 -24.93
C LEU A 319 -27.17 -12.84 -26.22
N LEU A 320 -27.67 -11.68 -26.66
CA LEU A 320 -27.16 -10.98 -27.84
C LEU A 320 -25.69 -10.57 -27.66
N LEU A 321 -25.32 -10.04 -26.49
CA LEU A 321 -23.93 -9.70 -26.16
C LEU A 321 -23.04 -10.96 -26.20
N MET A 322 -23.48 -12.08 -25.65
CA MET A 322 -22.71 -13.33 -25.69
C MET A 322 -22.54 -13.90 -27.10
N LEU A 323 -23.59 -13.84 -27.94
CA LEU A 323 -23.50 -14.24 -29.34
C LEU A 323 -22.53 -13.36 -30.14
N PHE A 324 -22.62 -12.03 -29.94
CA PHE A 324 -21.73 -11.07 -30.60
C PHE A 324 -20.28 -11.24 -30.15
N MET A 325 -20.06 -11.50 -28.86
CA MET A 325 -18.74 -11.66 -28.28
C MET A 325 -18.15 -13.06 -28.48
N ARG A 326 -18.87 -14.04 -29.08
CA ARG A 326 -18.37 -15.41 -29.31
C ARG A 326 -17.00 -15.44 -30.00
N LYS A 327 -16.81 -14.60 -31.04
CA LYS A 327 -15.51 -14.47 -31.73
C LYS A 327 -14.42 -13.87 -30.82
N ARG A 328 -14.80 -12.94 -29.94
CA ARG A 328 -13.89 -12.34 -28.95
C ARG A 328 -13.53 -13.33 -27.84
N VAL A 329 -14.47 -14.14 -27.36
CA VAL A 329 -14.26 -15.20 -26.36
C VAL A 329 -13.27 -16.24 -26.88
N ALA A 330 -13.45 -16.70 -28.13
CA ALA A 330 -12.52 -17.61 -28.76
C ALA A 330 -11.10 -17.02 -28.87
N LEU A 331 -10.97 -15.74 -29.24
CA LEU A 331 -9.69 -15.05 -29.23
C LEU A 331 -9.08 -15.02 -27.82
N THR A 332 -9.85 -14.64 -26.80
CA THR A 332 -9.37 -14.58 -25.41
C THR A 332 -8.90 -15.95 -24.89
N ILE A 333 -9.62 -17.04 -25.20
CA ILE A 333 -9.17 -18.40 -24.86
C ILE A 333 -7.84 -18.73 -25.54
N ALA A 334 -7.69 -18.39 -26.83
CA ALA A 334 -6.43 -18.58 -27.54
C ALA A 334 -5.29 -17.75 -26.93
N LEU A 335 -5.57 -16.52 -26.45
CA LEU A 335 -4.59 -15.71 -25.72
C LEU A 335 -4.19 -16.37 -24.40
N PHE A 336 -5.12 -16.88 -23.60
CA PHE A 336 -4.78 -17.58 -22.36
C PHE A 336 -3.90 -18.80 -22.59
N HIS A 337 -4.21 -19.58 -23.62
CA HIS A 337 -3.38 -20.72 -24.01
C HIS A 337 -1.96 -20.29 -24.42
N VAL A 338 -1.83 -19.21 -25.22
CA VAL A 338 -0.53 -18.67 -25.62
C VAL A 338 0.24 -18.09 -24.43
N ALA A 339 -0.40 -17.30 -23.56
CA ALA A 339 0.20 -16.78 -22.33
C ALA A 339 0.73 -17.92 -21.46
N GLY A 340 -0.07 -18.98 -21.29
CA GLY A 340 0.35 -20.18 -20.57
C GLY A 340 1.55 -20.88 -21.20
N LYS A 341 1.71 -20.84 -22.53
CA LYS A 341 2.91 -21.38 -23.20
C LYS A 341 4.15 -20.53 -22.91
N VAL A 342 3.99 -19.21 -22.80
CA VAL A 342 5.09 -18.28 -22.46
C VAL A 342 5.67 -18.59 -21.08
N PHE A 343 4.84 -18.83 -20.06
CA PHE A 343 5.32 -19.13 -18.70
C PHE A 343 6.13 -20.43 -18.59
N ILE A 344 5.80 -21.46 -19.38
CA ILE A 344 6.56 -22.72 -19.40
C ILE A 344 7.94 -22.52 -20.04
N HIS A 345 8.02 -21.75 -21.12
CA HIS A 345 9.30 -21.49 -21.79
C HIS A 345 10.11 -20.38 -21.12
N LEU A 346 9.49 -19.53 -20.29
CA LEU A 346 10.13 -18.46 -19.53
C LEU A 346 9.80 -18.63 -18.04
N PRO A 347 10.29 -19.70 -17.37
CA PRO A 347 9.97 -19.96 -15.97
C PRO A 347 10.39 -18.82 -15.05
N LEU A 348 11.43 -18.08 -15.43
CA LEU A 348 11.92 -16.93 -14.67
C LEU A 348 10.88 -15.78 -14.55
N LEU A 349 9.80 -15.79 -15.34
CA LEU A 349 8.73 -14.77 -15.27
C LEU A 349 7.93 -14.89 -13.96
N THR A 350 7.86 -16.10 -13.40
CA THR A 350 7.19 -16.33 -12.11
C THR A 350 8.00 -15.75 -10.95
N LEU A 351 9.32 -15.62 -11.10
CA LEU A 351 10.21 -15.05 -10.09
C LEU A 351 10.13 -13.52 -10.02
N GLN A 352 9.75 -12.86 -11.10
CA GLN A 352 9.69 -11.39 -11.20
C GLN A 352 8.87 -10.73 -10.07
N PRO A 353 7.63 -11.15 -9.78
CA PRO A 353 6.91 -10.90 -8.53
C PRO A 353 7.71 -10.78 -7.23
N PHE A 354 8.58 -11.75 -6.98
CA PHE A 354 9.30 -11.89 -5.73
C PHE A 354 10.43 -10.88 -5.66
N VAL A 355 11.11 -10.65 -6.79
CA VAL A 355 12.12 -9.59 -6.92
C VAL A 355 11.48 -8.23 -6.62
N THR A 356 10.27 -7.98 -7.11
CA THR A 356 9.57 -6.71 -6.89
C THR A 356 9.05 -6.57 -5.48
N PHE A 357 8.57 -7.65 -4.88
CA PHE A 357 8.20 -7.67 -3.46
C PHE A 357 9.41 -7.37 -2.58
N LEU A 358 10.56 -8.03 -2.83
CA LEU A 358 11.80 -7.77 -2.11
C LEU A 358 12.26 -6.32 -2.28
N ALA A 359 12.21 -5.77 -3.49
CA ALA A 359 12.57 -4.38 -3.74
C ALA A 359 11.65 -3.39 -2.99
N LEU A 360 10.34 -3.63 -2.98
CA LEU A 360 9.38 -2.83 -2.21
C LEU A 360 9.58 -2.99 -0.70
N LEU A 361 9.88 -4.19 -0.20
CA LEU A 361 10.15 -4.44 1.21
C LEU A 361 11.41 -3.69 1.67
N LEU A 362 12.51 -3.79 0.92
CA LEU A 362 13.76 -3.08 1.22
C LEU A 362 13.54 -1.56 1.19
N PHE A 363 12.81 -1.06 0.20
CA PHE A 363 12.45 0.35 0.12
C PHE A 363 11.57 0.77 1.31
N TRP A 364 10.61 -0.05 1.72
CA TRP A 364 9.73 0.24 2.84
C TRP A 364 10.48 0.28 4.17
N ILE A 365 11.40 -0.67 4.40
CA ILE A 365 12.29 -0.67 5.57
C ILE A 365 13.14 0.60 5.60
N TYR A 366 13.79 0.94 4.48
CA TYR A 366 14.54 2.19 4.33
C TYR A 366 13.67 3.41 4.65
N TRP A 367 12.47 3.47 4.06
CA TRP A 367 11.57 4.60 4.20
C TRP A 367 11.11 4.79 5.65
N VAL A 368 10.73 3.69 6.34
CA VAL A 368 10.34 3.71 7.76
C VAL A 368 11.52 4.13 8.62
N LEU A 369 12.71 3.61 8.38
CA LEU A 369 13.92 3.96 9.13
C LEU A 369 14.20 5.48 9.05
N VAL A 370 14.19 6.03 7.83
CA VAL A 370 14.41 7.46 7.62
C VAL A 370 13.28 8.30 8.22
N LEU A 371 12.03 7.82 8.17
CA LEU A 371 10.90 8.51 8.82
C LEU A 371 11.11 8.58 10.34
N LEU A 372 11.55 7.50 10.97
CA LEU A 372 11.83 7.47 12.40
C LEU A 372 12.98 8.42 12.77
N PHE A 373 14.06 8.44 12.00
CA PHE A 373 15.16 9.39 12.19
C PHE A 373 14.72 10.84 11.99
N LEU A 374 13.86 11.10 11.00
CA LEU A 374 13.32 12.43 10.74
C LEU A 374 12.44 12.89 11.90
N GLY A 375 11.65 12.00 12.48
CA GLY A 375 10.82 12.25 13.67
C GLY A 375 11.63 12.70 14.89
N THR A 376 12.89 12.29 15.01
CA THR A 376 13.80 12.63 16.12
C THR A 376 14.79 13.77 15.78
N THR A 377 14.76 14.28 14.55
CA THR A 377 15.62 15.38 14.06
C THR A 377 15.04 16.77 14.35
N GLY A 378 13.93 16.87 15.07
CA GLY A 378 13.27 18.14 15.41
C GLY A 378 14.22 19.17 16.05
N ASN A 379 13.83 20.43 16.06
CA ASN A 379 14.55 21.49 16.78
C ASN A 379 14.19 21.42 18.27
N PRO A 380 15.14 21.66 19.18
CA PRO A 380 14.85 21.71 20.61
C PRO A 380 13.99 22.95 20.92
N VAL A 381 12.82 22.74 21.52
CA VAL A 381 11.91 23.79 21.96
C VAL A 381 11.58 23.54 23.43
N GLN A 382 11.70 24.59 24.25
CA GLN A 382 11.31 24.50 25.66
C GLN A 382 9.78 24.56 25.77
N ASN A 383 9.21 23.62 26.50
CA ASN A 383 7.78 23.61 26.78
C ASN A 383 7.48 24.60 27.91
N GLU A 384 6.58 25.56 27.67
CA GLU A 384 6.21 26.62 28.62
C GLU A 384 5.59 26.08 29.92
N GLU A 385 4.93 24.92 29.88
CA GLU A 385 4.24 24.34 31.05
C GLU A 385 5.19 23.56 31.97
N THR A 386 6.21 22.90 31.40
CA THR A 386 7.07 21.94 32.14
C THR A 386 8.52 22.43 32.26
N GLY A 387 8.93 23.41 31.45
CA GLY A 387 10.32 23.86 31.35
C GLY A 387 11.27 22.85 30.70
N LEU A 388 10.76 21.70 30.22
CA LEU A 388 11.54 20.62 29.62
C LEU A 388 11.72 20.82 28.11
N ILE A 389 12.74 20.19 27.55
CA ILE A 389 13.06 20.28 26.12
C ILE A 389 12.34 19.18 25.34
N GLU A 390 11.58 19.61 24.34
CA GLU A 390 10.90 18.76 23.37
C GLU A 390 11.46 19.04 21.97
N PHE A 391 11.78 17.98 21.23
CA PHE A 391 12.18 18.13 19.83
C PHE A 391 10.95 18.18 18.94
N ARG A 392 10.70 19.34 18.32
CA ARG A 392 9.54 19.54 17.43
C ARG A 392 10.01 19.76 15.99
N LEU A 393 9.32 19.14 15.04
CA LEU A 393 9.53 19.41 13.61
C LEU A 393 8.86 20.75 13.26
N THR A 394 9.65 21.81 13.29
CA THR A 394 9.22 23.18 12.98
C THR A 394 9.92 23.71 11.74
N GLY A 395 9.24 24.59 10.99
CA GLY A 395 9.82 25.30 9.84
C GLY A 395 10.22 24.36 8.69
N PRO A 396 11.46 24.47 8.13
CA PRO A 396 11.91 23.72 6.96
C PRO A 396 11.77 22.20 7.07
N LEU A 397 11.89 21.65 8.29
CA LEU A 397 11.79 20.21 8.56
C LEU A 397 10.40 19.63 8.23
N GLN A 398 9.35 20.44 8.31
CA GLN A 398 7.99 20.00 7.96
C GLN A 398 7.86 19.69 6.47
N TYR A 399 8.53 20.46 5.61
CA TYR A 399 8.55 20.21 4.16
C TYR A 399 9.29 18.91 3.83
N LEU A 400 10.33 18.55 4.59
CA LEU A 400 11.04 17.27 4.42
C LEU A 400 10.12 16.07 4.70
N THR A 401 9.23 16.18 5.68
CA THR A 401 8.24 15.12 5.97
C THR A 401 7.28 14.91 4.80
N TRP A 402 6.75 15.99 4.21
CA TRP A 402 5.89 15.90 3.02
C TRP A 402 6.65 15.36 1.81
N TYR A 403 7.88 15.81 1.60
CA TYR A 403 8.75 15.30 0.54
C TYR A 403 8.97 13.78 0.69
N HIS A 404 9.31 13.32 1.90
CA HIS A 404 9.50 11.91 2.22
C HIS A 404 8.21 11.10 1.98
N ALA A 405 7.05 11.65 2.35
CA ALA A 405 5.74 11.04 2.11
C ALA A 405 5.40 10.91 0.62
N VAL A 406 5.66 11.95 -0.20
CA VAL A 406 5.52 11.88 -1.66
C VAL A 406 6.44 10.82 -2.24
N GLY A 407 7.66 10.70 -1.70
CA GLY A 407 8.65 9.70 -2.11
C GLY A 407 8.16 8.26 -1.91
N LEU A 408 7.40 7.98 -0.84
CA LEU A 408 6.79 6.66 -0.62
C LEU A 408 5.94 6.24 -1.83
N ILE A 409 5.09 7.15 -2.32
CA ILE A 409 4.14 6.84 -3.39
C ILE A 409 4.88 6.77 -4.73
N TRP A 410 5.69 7.78 -5.06
CA TRP A 410 6.32 7.87 -6.37
C TRP A 410 7.33 6.73 -6.62
N ILE A 411 8.18 6.43 -5.64
CA ILE A 411 9.18 5.36 -5.77
C ILE A 411 8.50 3.98 -5.81
N SER A 412 7.44 3.76 -5.03
CA SER A 412 6.66 2.51 -5.09
C SER A 412 6.02 2.30 -6.47
N GLU A 413 5.38 3.34 -7.02
CA GLU A 413 4.80 3.28 -8.38
C GLU A 413 5.88 3.07 -9.44
N PHE A 414 7.07 3.67 -9.27
CA PHE A 414 8.21 3.46 -10.14
C PHE A 414 8.68 2.00 -10.14
N ILE A 415 8.84 1.39 -8.96
CA ILE A 415 9.23 -0.03 -8.82
C ILE A 415 8.20 -0.95 -9.50
N LEU A 416 6.90 -0.69 -9.28
CA LEU A 416 5.81 -1.44 -9.92
C LEU A 416 5.77 -1.23 -11.43
N ALA A 417 6.05 -0.03 -11.92
CA ALA A 417 6.10 0.25 -13.35
C ALA A 417 7.32 -0.41 -14.03
N CYS A 418 8.48 -0.45 -13.36
CA CYS A 418 9.66 -1.21 -13.79
C CYS A 418 9.35 -2.71 -13.95
N GLN A 419 8.59 -3.29 -13.01
CA GLN A 419 8.11 -4.67 -13.12
C GLN A 419 7.30 -4.88 -14.40
N GLN A 420 6.29 -4.03 -14.61
CA GLN A 420 5.37 -4.17 -15.74
C GLN A 420 6.09 -4.06 -17.08
N MET A 421 7.03 -3.12 -17.19
CA MET A 421 7.87 -2.96 -18.37
C MET A 421 8.76 -4.20 -18.60
N THR A 422 9.36 -4.74 -17.54
CA THR A 422 10.22 -5.93 -17.63
C THR A 422 9.46 -7.15 -18.12
N VAL A 423 8.27 -7.43 -17.55
CA VAL A 423 7.41 -8.54 -17.97
C VAL A 423 6.96 -8.36 -19.41
N ALA A 424 6.47 -7.16 -19.76
CA ALA A 424 6.04 -6.87 -21.12
C ALA A 424 7.18 -7.05 -22.13
N GLY A 425 8.38 -6.54 -21.82
CA GLY A 425 9.57 -6.67 -22.68
C GLY A 425 9.97 -8.12 -22.92
N ALA A 426 9.91 -8.97 -21.89
CA ALA A 426 10.27 -10.38 -21.98
C ALA A 426 9.24 -11.16 -22.81
N VAL A 427 7.94 -10.94 -22.57
CA VAL A 427 6.84 -11.59 -23.31
C VAL A 427 6.87 -11.19 -24.78
N VAL A 428 7.05 -9.90 -25.09
CA VAL A 428 7.14 -9.39 -26.47
C VAL A 428 8.34 -10.01 -27.18
N THR A 429 9.50 -10.07 -26.54
CA THR A 429 10.71 -10.66 -27.14
C THR A 429 10.49 -12.13 -27.45
N TYR A 430 9.90 -12.89 -26.54
CA TYR A 430 9.59 -14.29 -26.78
C TYR A 430 8.51 -14.49 -27.86
N TYR A 431 7.48 -13.65 -27.89
CA TYR A 431 6.37 -13.75 -28.84
C TYR A 431 6.83 -13.47 -30.28
N PHE A 432 7.60 -12.40 -30.50
CA PHE A 432 8.00 -11.98 -31.84
C PHE A 432 9.26 -12.68 -32.38
N THR A 433 10.09 -13.28 -31.53
CA THR A 433 11.21 -14.11 -31.99
C THR A 433 10.68 -15.44 -32.52
N ARG A 434 10.64 -15.58 -33.86
CA ARG A 434 10.17 -16.80 -34.54
C ARG A 434 11.08 -18.00 -34.27
N ASP A 435 12.40 -17.80 -34.37
CA ASP A 435 13.41 -18.83 -34.11
C ASP A 435 13.84 -18.81 -32.64
N LYS A 436 13.37 -19.79 -31.86
CA LYS A 436 13.61 -19.86 -30.41
C LYS A 436 15.08 -20.08 -30.06
N ASN A 437 15.91 -20.57 -30.99
CA ASN A 437 17.35 -20.75 -30.78
C ASN A 437 18.11 -19.41 -30.77
N ARG A 438 17.51 -18.34 -31.30
CA ARG A 438 18.07 -16.97 -31.27
C ARG A 438 17.62 -16.16 -30.05
N LEU A 439 16.90 -16.77 -29.11
CA LEU A 439 16.54 -16.09 -27.87
C LEU A 439 17.78 -15.92 -26.98
N PRO A 440 17.94 -14.75 -26.32
CA PRO A 440 18.98 -14.61 -25.31
C PRO A 440 18.74 -15.64 -24.19
N VAL A 441 19.82 -16.15 -23.60
CA VAL A 441 19.80 -17.22 -22.57
C VAL A 441 18.78 -16.93 -21.46
N THR A 442 18.62 -15.66 -21.07
CA THR A 442 17.58 -15.20 -20.15
C THR A 442 16.85 -13.97 -20.72
N PRO A 443 15.68 -14.13 -21.37
CA PRO A 443 14.93 -13.02 -21.98
C PRO A 443 14.46 -11.95 -20.98
N ILE A 444 14.31 -12.31 -19.70
CA ILE A 444 13.98 -11.36 -18.63
C ILE A 444 15.15 -10.44 -18.33
N LEU A 445 16.35 -11.00 -18.13
CA LEU A 445 17.54 -10.18 -17.88
C LEU A 445 17.81 -9.23 -19.05
N SER A 446 17.65 -9.70 -20.29
CA SER A 446 17.73 -8.84 -21.48
C SER A 446 16.67 -7.72 -21.45
N SER A 447 15.49 -7.98 -20.89
CA SER A 447 14.43 -6.99 -20.74
C SER A 447 14.72 -5.98 -19.62
N VAL A 448 15.25 -6.44 -18.49
CA VAL A 448 15.74 -5.58 -17.39
C VAL A 448 16.86 -4.67 -17.88
N LEU A 449 17.85 -5.20 -18.59
CA LEU A 449 18.96 -4.41 -19.13
C LEU A 449 18.49 -3.35 -20.13
N ARG A 450 17.50 -3.68 -20.97
CA ARG A 450 16.89 -2.70 -21.88
C ARG A 450 16.07 -1.64 -21.14
N LEU A 451 15.35 -2.02 -20.08
CA LEU A 451 14.64 -1.08 -19.21
C LEU A 451 15.64 -0.09 -18.59
N VAL A 452 16.68 -0.61 -17.93
CA VAL A 452 17.70 0.20 -17.23
C VAL A 452 18.46 1.10 -18.20
N ARG A 453 18.81 0.60 -19.39
CA ARG A 453 19.60 1.37 -20.36
C ARG A 453 18.77 2.41 -21.12
N TYR A 454 17.51 2.13 -21.45
CA TYR A 454 16.77 2.96 -22.41
C TYR A 454 15.45 3.54 -21.90
N HIS A 455 14.78 2.96 -20.90
CA HIS A 455 13.38 3.27 -20.60
C HIS A 455 13.09 3.78 -19.18
N LEU A 456 14.12 4.00 -18.35
CA LEU A 456 13.92 4.52 -17.00
C LEU A 456 13.21 5.89 -16.99
N GLY A 457 13.47 6.76 -17.97
CA GLY A 457 12.81 8.08 -18.06
C GLY A 457 11.31 7.98 -18.31
N THR A 458 10.89 7.15 -19.27
CA THR A 458 9.46 6.95 -19.55
C THR A 458 8.75 6.32 -18.37
N VAL A 459 9.41 5.36 -17.70
CA VAL A 459 8.86 4.73 -16.49
C VAL A 459 8.73 5.73 -15.34
N ALA A 460 9.72 6.61 -15.14
CA ALA A 460 9.69 7.68 -14.13
C ALA A 460 8.58 8.70 -14.39
N LYS A 461 8.42 9.13 -15.65
CA LYS A 461 7.32 10.01 -16.08
C LYS A 461 5.97 9.38 -15.84
N GLY A 462 5.83 8.11 -16.22
CA GLY A 462 4.59 7.35 -16.07
C GLY A 462 4.19 7.17 -14.60
N SER A 463 5.12 6.77 -13.75
CA SER A 463 4.87 6.62 -12.31
C SER A 463 4.57 7.96 -11.63
N PHE A 464 5.15 9.06 -12.11
CA PHE A 464 4.85 10.40 -11.61
C PHE A 464 3.41 10.83 -11.91
N ILE A 465 2.94 10.63 -13.15
CA ILE A 465 1.56 10.94 -13.54
C ILE A 465 0.55 10.15 -12.70
N ILE A 466 0.82 8.87 -12.46
CA ILE A 466 -0.01 8.04 -11.58
C ILE A 466 -0.02 8.61 -10.14
N THR A 467 1.16 8.99 -9.64
CA THR A 467 1.31 9.59 -8.30
C THR A 467 0.49 10.87 -8.14
N LEU A 468 0.49 11.76 -9.14
CA LEU A 468 -0.26 13.01 -9.11
C LEU A 468 -1.77 12.82 -8.97
N VAL A 469 -2.32 11.71 -9.47
CA VAL A 469 -3.75 11.39 -9.32
C VAL A 469 -4.03 10.60 -8.04
N LYS A 470 -3.07 9.78 -7.61
CA LYS A 470 -3.21 8.95 -6.41
C LYS A 470 -3.21 9.76 -5.11
N ILE A 471 -2.40 10.82 -5.01
CA ILE A 471 -2.33 11.67 -3.81
C ILE A 471 -3.68 12.35 -3.49
N PRO A 472 -4.32 13.10 -4.43
CA PRO A 472 -5.64 13.69 -4.18
C PRO A 472 -6.71 12.66 -3.83
N ARG A 473 -6.68 11.48 -4.47
CA ARG A 473 -7.61 10.38 -4.17
C ARG A 473 -7.48 9.90 -2.73
N LEU A 474 -6.25 9.71 -2.24
CA LEU A 474 -5.99 9.30 -0.85
C LEU A 474 -6.46 10.37 0.15
N ILE A 475 -6.20 11.65 -0.15
CA ILE A 475 -6.63 12.78 0.70
C ILE A 475 -8.16 12.84 0.78
N LEU A 476 -8.86 12.77 -0.36
CA LEU A 476 -10.32 12.79 -0.38
C LEU A 476 -10.93 11.58 0.32
N MET A 477 -10.32 10.39 0.18
CA MET A 477 -10.77 9.19 0.89
C MET A 477 -10.58 9.32 2.40
N TYR A 478 -9.47 9.92 2.84
CA TYR A 478 -9.23 10.22 4.25
C TYR A 478 -10.27 11.22 4.80
N ILE A 479 -10.52 12.32 4.08
CA ILE A 479 -11.52 13.33 4.46
C ILE A 479 -12.91 12.69 4.54
N HIS A 480 -13.30 11.88 3.55
CA HIS A 480 -14.60 11.19 3.56
C HIS A 480 -14.75 10.26 4.76
N ASN A 481 -13.70 9.51 5.11
CA ASN A 481 -13.73 8.64 6.29
C ASN A 481 -13.83 9.44 7.59
N GLN A 482 -13.17 10.60 7.70
CA GLN A 482 -13.24 11.46 8.88
C GLN A 482 -14.60 12.17 9.01
N LEU A 483 -15.25 12.51 7.89
CA LEU A 483 -16.55 13.15 7.85
C LEU A 483 -17.72 12.16 7.91
N LYS A 484 -17.44 10.86 7.93
CA LYS A 484 -18.44 9.80 7.98
C LYS A 484 -19.28 9.93 9.26
N GLY A 485 -20.54 10.33 9.09
CA GLY A 485 -21.50 10.54 10.19
C GLY A 485 -21.65 11.99 10.65
N LYS A 486 -20.83 12.93 10.16
CA LYS A 486 -20.90 14.37 10.50
C LYS A 486 -21.21 15.29 9.31
N GLU A 487 -21.38 14.72 8.12
CA GLU A 487 -21.57 15.45 6.85
C GLU A 487 -23.04 15.57 6.39
N ASN A 488 -23.36 16.68 5.72
CA ASN A 488 -24.63 16.87 5.02
C ASN A 488 -24.69 16.04 3.73
N ALA A 489 -25.90 15.73 3.24
CA ALA A 489 -26.11 14.88 2.06
C ALA A 489 -25.38 15.35 0.79
N CYS A 490 -25.29 16.68 0.58
CA CYS A 490 -24.57 17.27 -0.55
C CYS A 490 -23.05 17.02 -0.48
N ALA A 491 -22.44 17.23 0.68
CA ALA A 491 -21.01 16.97 0.89
C ALA A 491 -20.67 15.48 0.70
N ARG A 492 -21.52 14.57 1.20
CA ARG A 492 -21.41 13.13 0.97
C ARG A 492 -21.45 12.77 -0.51
N CYS A 493 -22.39 13.35 -1.26
CA CYS A 493 -22.54 13.09 -2.68
C CYS A 493 -21.34 13.60 -3.49
N LEU A 494 -20.88 14.83 -3.23
CA LEU A 494 -19.72 15.43 -3.89
C LEU A 494 -18.44 14.64 -3.62
N LEU A 495 -18.16 14.30 -2.36
CA LEU A 495 -16.97 13.51 -1.99
C LEU A 495 -16.97 12.14 -2.68
N LYS A 496 -18.09 11.41 -2.67
CA LYS A 496 -18.21 10.12 -3.36
C LYS A 496 -18.01 10.26 -4.86
N THR A 497 -18.56 11.30 -5.48
CA THR A 497 -18.44 11.55 -6.91
C THR A 497 -16.99 11.85 -7.29
N CYS A 498 -16.31 12.74 -6.56
CA CYS A 498 -14.90 13.07 -6.80
C CYS A 498 -13.98 11.86 -6.60
N ILE A 499 -14.20 11.04 -5.56
CA ILE A 499 -13.45 9.81 -5.32
C ILE A 499 -13.63 8.82 -6.49
N CYS A 500 -14.86 8.68 -6.98
CA CYS A 500 -15.17 7.84 -8.14
C CYS A 500 -14.47 8.35 -9.41
N CYS A 501 -14.58 9.64 -9.71
CA CYS A 501 -13.94 10.25 -10.88
C CYS A 501 -12.41 10.11 -10.84
N LEU A 502 -11.76 10.33 -9.69
CA LEU A 502 -10.32 10.15 -9.54
C LEU A 502 -9.90 8.68 -9.62
N TRP A 503 -10.72 7.75 -9.13
CA TRP A 503 -10.47 6.32 -9.33
C TRP A 503 -10.56 5.93 -10.81
N CYS A 504 -11.60 6.39 -11.51
CA CYS A 504 -11.75 6.18 -12.95
C CYS A 504 -10.57 6.79 -13.73
N LEU A 505 -10.14 7.99 -13.36
CA LEU A 505 -8.96 8.65 -13.94
C LEU A 505 -7.69 7.85 -13.66
N GLU A 506 -7.48 7.36 -12.43
CA GLU A 506 -6.34 6.51 -12.07
C GLU A 506 -6.33 5.21 -12.91
N LYS A 507 -7.48 4.57 -13.10
CA LYS A 507 -7.59 3.37 -13.94
C LYS A 507 -7.31 3.66 -15.41
N CYS A 508 -7.84 4.77 -15.92
CA CYS A 508 -7.57 5.23 -17.28
C CYS A 508 -6.09 5.55 -17.49
N LEU A 509 -5.47 6.29 -16.57
CA LEU A 509 -4.05 6.63 -16.62
C LEU A 509 -3.15 5.41 -16.46
N ASN A 510 -3.49 4.47 -15.58
CA ASN A 510 -2.77 3.20 -15.49
C ASN A 510 -2.81 2.42 -16.81
N TYR A 511 -3.98 2.39 -17.46
CA TYR A 511 -4.14 1.75 -18.76
C TYR A 511 -3.36 2.48 -19.88
N LEU A 512 -3.45 3.81 -19.95
CA LEU A 512 -2.71 4.61 -20.92
C LEU A 512 -1.20 4.53 -20.71
N ASN A 513 -0.74 4.59 -19.46
CA ASN A 513 0.67 4.49 -19.12
C ASN A 513 1.23 3.10 -19.43
N GLN A 514 0.43 2.05 -19.23
CA GLN A 514 0.77 0.70 -19.67
C GLN A 514 0.90 0.60 -21.20
N ILE A 515 0.09 1.34 -21.97
CA ILE A 515 0.24 1.44 -23.43
C ILE A 515 1.48 2.22 -23.84
N LEU A 516 1.76 3.34 -23.17
CA LEU A 516 2.94 4.18 -23.43
C LEU A 516 4.25 3.44 -23.14
N HIS A 517 4.29 2.62 -22.07
CA HIS A 517 5.43 1.75 -21.78
C HIS A 517 5.68 0.71 -22.90
N MET A 518 4.64 0.30 -23.64
CA MET A 518 4.78 -0.65 -24.76
C MET A 518 5.28 -0.02 -26.08
N GLN A 519 5.60 1.29 -26.12
CA GLN A 519 5.88 2.04 -27.35
C GLN A 519 7.31 1.97 -27.97
N PRO A 520 8.22 1.02 -27.70
CA PRO A 520 9.28 0.74 -28.67
C PRO A 520 8.86 -0.37 -29.66
N GLN A 521 7.56 -0.56 -29.92
CA GLN A 521 7.06 -1.47 -30.95
C GLN A 521 6.01 -0.77 -31.83
N PRO A 522 6.10 -0.92 -33.17
CA PRO A 522 5.37 -0.09 -34.12
C PRO A 522 3.85 -0.24 -34.01
N SER A 523 3.15 0.77 -34.54
CA SER A 523 1.69 0.94 -34.62
C SER A 523 0.89 -0.26 -35.18
N THR A 524 1.55 -1.35 -35.59
CA THR A 524 0.97 -2.53 -36.24
C THR A 524 1.05 -3.83 -35.41
N ALA A 525 1.50 -3.81 -34.14
CA ALA A 525 1.43 -5.02 -33.31
C ALA A 525 -0.03 -5.51 -33.20
N PRO A 526 -0.35 -6.79 -33.45
CA PRO A 526 -1.73 -7.25 -33.36
C PRO A 526 -2.24 -7.03 -31.93
N VAL A 527 -3.50 -6.60 -31.81
CA VAL A 527 -4.17 -6.31 -30.52
C VAL A 527 -3.99 -7.47 -29.53
N SER A 528 -3.86 -8.70 -30.02
CA SER A 528 -3.54 -9.92 -29.27
C SER A 528 -2.22 -9.87 -28.48
N ALA A 529 -1.12 -9.39 -29.06
CA ALA A 529 0.18 -9.32 -28.39
C ALA A 529 0.19 -8.26 -27.28
N ARG A 530 -0.53 -7.15 -27.49
CA ARG A 530 -0.75 -6.09 -26.50
C ARG A 530 -1.67 -6.57 -25.37
N LEU A 531 -2.69 -7.37 -25.69
CA LEU A 531 -3.55 -8.01 -24.69
C LEU A 531 -2.82 -9.05 -23.84
N LEU A 532 -1.89 -9.83 -24.41
CA LEU A 532 -1.13 -10.85 -23.67
C LEU A 532 -0.22 -10.24 -22.60
N ALA A 533 0.48 -9.15 -22.95
CA ALA A 533 1.32 -8.42 -22.01
C ALA A 533 0.48 -7.71 -20.92
N THR A 534 -0.67 -7.14 -21.28
CA THR A 534 -1.59 -6.49 -20.33
C THR A 534 -2.32 -7.49 -19.44
N LEU A 535 -2.72 -8.66 -19.94
CA LEU A 535 -3.31 -9.74 -19.14
C LEU A 535 -2.27 -10.30 -18.15
N SER A 536 -1.07 -10.67 -18.60
CA SER A 536 -0.03 -11.19 -17.68
C SER A 536 0.31 -10.22 -16.53
N SER A 537 0.27 -8.91 -16.79
CA SER A 537 0.50 -7.87 -15.77
C SER A 537 -0.75 -7.47 -14.98
N SER A 538 -1.96 -7.60 -15.54
CA SER A 538 -3.23 -7.38 -14.84
C SER A 538 -3.57 -8.51 -13.88
N TRP A 539 -3.28 -9.76 -14.24
CA TRP A 539 -3.40 -10.92 -13.35
C TRP A 539 -2.55 -10.76 -12.10
N TRP A 540 -1.33 -10.21 -12.25
CA TRP A 540 -0.46 -9.88 -11.12
C TRP A 540 -1.01 -8.72 -10.27
N ARG A 541 -1.60 -7.69 -10.89
CA ARG A 541 -2.29 -6.61 -10.14
C ARG A 541 -3.46 -7.14 -9.33
N THR A 542 -4.23 -8.09 -9.85
CA THR A 542 -5.33 -8.72 -9.12
C THR A 542 -4.81 -9.56 -7.96
N LEU A 543 -3.71 -10.31 -8.15
CA LEU A 543 -3.09 -11.11 -7.10
C LEU A 543 -2.44 -10.24 -6.00
N CYS A 544 -1.73 -9.17 -6.38
CA CYS A 544 -1.19 -8.17 -5.45
C CYS A 544 -2.31 -7.38 -4.76
N ALA A 545 -3.41 -7.06 -5.44
CA ALA A 545 -4.57 -6.43 -4.81
C ALA A 545 -5.23 -7.37 -3.78
N SER A 546 -5.26 -8.68 -4.03
CA SER A 546 -5.69 -9.68 -3.04
C SER A 546 -4.76 -9.81 -1.83
N LEU A 547 -3.45 -9.53 -2.00
CA LEU A 547 -2.47 -9.46 -0.90
C LEU A 547 -2.45 -8.09 -0.19
N GLN A 548 -3.03 -7.08 -0.82
CA GLN A 548 -3.03 -5.68 -0.38
C GLN A 548 -4.46 -5.18 -0.17
N SER A 549 -5.31 -6.08 0.35
CA SER A 549 -6.71 -5.82 0.67
C SER A 549 -6.81 -4.70 1.71
N THR A 550 -6.82 -3.47 1.22
CA THR A 550 -7.35 -2.32 1.94
C THR A 550 -8.88 -2.38 1.86
N PRO A 551 -9.61 -1.77 2.81
CA PRO A 551 -11.08 -1.80 2.85
C PRO A 551 -11.77 -1.10 1.66
N SER A 552 -11.02 -0.70 0.63
CA SER A 552 -11.47 0.15 -0.46
C SER A 552 -12.22 -0.60 -1.57
N GLU A 553 -12.11 -1.93 -1.65
CA GLU A 553 -12.80 -2.74 -2.67
C GLU A 553 -14.27 -3.02 -2.32
N THR A 554 -14.62 -3.09 -1.03
CA THR A 554 -15.99 -3.38 -0.57
C THR A 554 -16.98 -2.21 -0.73
N LEU A 555 -16.48 -0.97 -0.85
CA LEU A 555 -17.34 0.22 -0.99
C LEU A 555 -17.91 0.38 -2.41
N CYS A 556 -17.23 -0.15 -3.44
CA CYS A 556 -17.73 -0.09 -4.82
C CYS A 556 -18.72 -1.22 -5.14
N SER A 557 -18.63 -2.37 -4.46
CA SER A 557 -19.61 -3.47 -4.58
C SER A 557 -20.93 -3.23 -3.82
N SER A 558 -20.99 -2.20 -2.98
CA SER A 558 -22.20 -1.81 -2.22
C SER A 558 -23.22 -1.02 -3.07
N TRP A 559 -22.91 -0.71 -4.33
CA TRP A 559 -23.80 0.03 -5.24
C TRP A 559 -24.92 -0.85 -5.85
N GLY A 560 -25.58 -1.63 -4.99
CA GLY A 560 -26.76 -2.43 -5.35
C GLY A 560 -27.71 -2.72 -4.18
N ARG A 561 -27.45 -2.20 -2.97
CA ARG A 561 -28.36 -2.30 -1.82
C ARG A 561 -28.22 -1.07 -0.92
N SER A 562 -28.88 0.02 -1.30
CA SER A 562 -29.60 0.95 -0.40
C SER A 562 -30.41 1.91 -1.26
#